data_AF-W5IGV5-F1
#
_entry.id   AF-W5IGV5-F1
#
_cell.length_a   1.000
_cell.length_b   1.000
_cell.length_c   1.000
_cell.angle_alpha   90.00
_cell.angle_beta   90.00
_cell.angle_gamma   90.00
#
_symmetry.space_group_name_H-M   'P 1'
#
loop_
_entity.id
_entity.type
_entity.pdbx_description
1 polymer ?
#
loop_
_entity_poly.entity_id
_entity_poly.type
_entity_poly.pdbx_seq_one_letter_code
_entity_poly.pdbx_strand_id
1 'polypeptide(L)'
;MVSRGNRLDTSGSWQKDSAGGEEQGKFPITDAPDPDPSDYPRYSASEPLPTQGSTAHGYAYRSRKTSWKMFALLVALAVLVGLVIALILPRVSAQIATSTGANNPTGEAANVLQSLTVRNSGSSSGYDRDLFGFRQTDDDGNGCDIREDVLARDMTSVRYKRGSSCQVYTGVLVDPYTGKTIHFHRGVTTSALVQIDHVVALHNAWNSGASSWSTAKRYQFANDPYNLLAVDGNANQDKGDASADEWLPSNKRYRCSYVARQIAVKKKYSLTVTESEKTAMMTTLSSCPAQKLP
;
A
#
# COMPACT_ATOMS: atom_id res chain seq x y z
N MET A 1 45.31 42.24 30.28
CA MET A 1 44.08 41.81 30.98
C MET A 1 43.65 40.50 30.31
N VAL A 2 44.14 39.34 30.79
CA VAL A 2 43.40 38.39 31.68
C VAL A 2 42.06 38.01 31.04
N SER A 3 41.68 36.76 30.75
CA SER A 3 42.19 35.40 31.00
C SER A 3 41.31 34.42 30.20
N ARG A 4 41.83 33.22 29.90
CA ARG A 4 41.15 31.89 29.89
C ARG A 4 39.91 31.73 28.96
N GLY A 5 39.88 30.85 27.96
CA GLY A 5 40.13 29.41 28.06
C GLY A 5 38.99 28.73 28.82
N ASN A 6 38.13 27.97 28.14
CA ASN A 6 37.50 26.76 28.70
C ASN A 6 36.85 25.88 27.63
N ARG A 7 37.48 24.72 27.45
CA ARG A 7 36.91 23.44 27.05
C ARG A 7 36.02 22.95 28.20
N LEU A 8 34.85 22.40 27.89
CA LEU A 8 34.10 21.56 28.83
C LEU A 8 33.62 20.32 28.08
N ASP A 9 34.18 19.17 28.49
CA ASP A 9 33.41 17.93 28.49
C ASP A 9 32.32 18.04 29.56
N THR A 10 31.22 17.31 29.38
CA THR A 10 30.47 16.80 30.52
C THR A 10 29.99 15.41 30.23
N SER A 11 30.76 14.43 30.69
CA SER A 11 30.18 13.30 31.40
C SER A 11 29.43 13.82 32.65
N GLY A 12 28.20 13.37 32.88
CA GLY A 12 27.40 13.92 33.98
C GLY A 12 26.01 13.32 34.10
N SER A 13 25.93 12.24 34.87
CA SER A 13 24.73 11.69 35.49
C SER A 13 23.87 12.73 36.21
N TRP A 14 22.55 12.58 36.13
CA TRP A 14 21.62 13.15 37.11
C TRP A 14 20.67 12.05 37.62
N GLN A 15 20.74 11.79 38.93
CA GLN A 15 19.77 11.04 39.70
C GLN A 15 18.64 11.97 40.18
N LYS A 16 17.40 11.45 40.11
CA LYS A 16 16.16 11.60 40.93
C LYS A 16 15.83 12.99 41.54
N ASP A 17 14.58 13.49 41.44
CA ASP A 17 13.42 12.99 42.20
C ASP A 17 12.03 13.24 41.56
N SER A 18 11.21 12.19 41.57
CA SER A 18 9.80 12.06 42.02
C SER A 18 8.77 13.19 41.80
N ALA A 19 7.70 12.90 41.05
CA ALA A 19 6.31 12.78 41.57
C ALA A 19 5.25 12.54 40.45
N GLY A 20 4.39 11.51 40.65
CA GLY A 20 3.09 11.28 39.99
C GLY A 20 3.14 10.54 38.64
N GLY A 21 2.67 9.31 38.46
CA GLY A 21 1.76 8.47 39.24
C GLY A 21 0.49 8.19 38.44
N GLU A 22 0.53 7.23 37.50
CA GLU A 22 -0.68 6.58 36.96
C GLU A 22 -0.33 5.14 36.54
N GLU A 23 -0.53 4.22 37.48
CA GLU A 23 -0.48 2.77 37.26
C GLU A 23 -1.66 2.34 36.39
N GLN A 24 -1.38 1.77 35.22
CA GLN A 24 -2.37 0.97 34.49
C GLN A 24 -2.55 -0.36 35.22
N GLY A 25 -3.62 -0.42 36.03
CA GLY A 25 -4.07 -1.61 36.72
C GLY A 25 -4.33 -2.77 35.76
N LYS A 26 -3.51 -3.81 35.92
CA LYS A 26 -3.68 -5.12 35.30
C LYS A 26 -4.77 -5.86 36.09
N PHE A 27 -6.00 -5.91 35.58
CA PHE A 27 -7.06 -6.72 36.19
C PHE A 27 -6.78 -8.22 35.95
N PRO A 28 -6.71 -9.06 37.00
CA PRO A 28 -6.68 -10.50 36.84
C PRO A 28 -8.07 -11.00 36.45
N ILE A 29 -8.13 -11.95 35.50
CA ILE A 29 -9.33 -12.75 35.25
C ILE A 29 -9.52 -13.65 36.47
N THR A 30 -10.52 -13.35 37.28
CA THR A 30 -11.00 -14.25 38.33
C THR A 30 -12.21 -15.01 37.80
N ASP A 31 -12.16 -16.34 37.93
CA ASP A 31 -13.28 -17.24 37.63
C ASP A 31 -14.53 -16.82 38.42
N ALA A 32 -15.63 -16.61 37.71
CA ALA A 32 -16.93 -16.39 38.33
C ALA A 32 -17.43 -17.72 38.91
N PRO A 33 -17.90 -17.78 40.16
CA PRO A 33 -18.53 -18.98 40.70
C PRO A 33 -19.86 -19.26 40.00
N ASP A 34 -20.10 -20.54 39.69
CA ASP A 34 -21.38 -21.02 39.17
C ASP A 34 -22.54 -20.65 40.11
N PRO A 35 -23.71 -20.25 39.58
CA PRO A 35 -24.85 -19.88 40.39
C PRO A 35 -25.42 -21.07 41.18
N ASP A 36 -25.72 -20.82 42.46
CA ASP A 36 -26.32 -21.79 43.39
C ASP A 36 -27.74 -22.20 42.92
N PRO A 37 -28.03 -23.50 42.78
CA PRO A 37 -29.37 -24.01 42.44
C PRO A 37 -30.49 -23.62 43.43
N SER A 38 -30.17 -23.04 44.59
CA SER A 38 -31.14 -22.59 45.58
C SER A 38 -31.87 -21.27 45.22
N ASP A 39 -31.40 -20.53 44.21
CA ASP A 39 -31.97 -19.24 43.78
C ASP A 39 -33.20 -19.34 42.85
N TYR A 40 -33.64 -20.55 42.51
CA TYR A 40 -34.84 -20.75 41.68
C TYR A 40 -36.10 -20.93 42.55
N PRO A 41 -37.14 -20.09 42.40
CA PRO A 41 -38.38 -20.26 43.14
C PRO A 41 -39.08 -21.57 42.73
N ARG A 42 -39.34 -22.44 43.71
CA ARG A 42 -40.18 -23.64 43.55
C ARG A 42 -41.63 -23.21 43.29
N TYR A 43 -42.14 -23.52 42.10
CA TYR A 43 -43.56 -23.41 41.82
C TYR A 43 -44.30 -24.58 42.48
N SER A 44 -45.02 -24.29 43.57
CA SER A 44 -45.91 -25.22 44.25
C SER A 44 -47.21 -25.37 43.46
N ALA A 45 -47.49 -26.58 42.99
CA ALA A 45 -48.76 -26.95 42.41
C ALA A 45 -49.73 -27.40 43.51
N SER A 46 -50.70 -26.56 43.86
CA SER A 46 -51.97 -26.99 44.46
C SER A 46 -52.85 -25.79 44.76
N GLU A 47 -53.84 -25.49 43.90
CA GLU A 47 -55.15 -24.99 44.35
C GLU A 47 -56.25 -25.35 43.32
N PRO A 48 -57.49 -25.61 43.77
CA PRO A 48 -58.54 -26.23 42.96
C PRO A 48 -59.30 -25.22 42.08
N LEU A 49 -59.79 -25.72 40.95
CA LEU A 49 -60.71 -25.02 40.05
C LEU A 49 -62.01 -24.62 40.77
N PRO A 50 -62.47 -23.35 40.69
CA PRO A 50 -63.83 -22.99 41.05
C PRO A 50 -64.79 -23.28 39.89
N THR A 51 -65.95 -23.78 40.29
CA THR A 51 -67.09 -24.17 39.48
C THR A 51 -67.77 -23.00 38.77
N GLN A 52 -68.44 -23.35 37.67
CA GLN A 52 -69.19 -22.47 36.78
C GLN A 52 -70.18 -21.55 37.51
N GLY A 53 -70.10 -20.26 37.21
CA GLY A 53 -71.14 -19.26 37.45
C GLY A 53 -71.35 -18.45 36.18
N SER A 54 -72.47 -18.71 35.50
CA SER A 54 -72.86 -18.02 34.27
C SER A 54 -73.12 -16.53 34.52
N THR A 55 -72.38 -15.66 33.85
CA THR A 55 -72.89 -14.35 33.41
C THR A 55 -72.21 -13.97 32.09
N ALA A 56 -72.98 -13.97 31.01
CA ALA A 56 -72.54 -13.53 29.70
C ALA A 56 -72.43 -12.00 29.68
N HIS A 57 -71.23 -11.46 29.85
CA HIS A 57 -70.90 -10.10 29.46
C HIS A 57 -70.10 -10.14 28.16
N GLY A 58 -70.77 -9.77 27.06
CA GLY A 58 -70.16 -9.63 25.75
C GLY A 58 -69.16 -8.49 25.73
N TYR A 59 -67.89 -8.80 25.95
CA TYR A 59 -66.79 -7.93 25.54
C TYR A 59 -66.63 -8.06 24.03
N ALA A 60 -67.12 -7.06 23.30
CA ALA A 60 -66.81 -6.90 21.90
C ALA A 60 -65.29 -6.71 21.74
N TYR A 61 -64.57 -7.78 21.39
CA TYR A 61 -63.19 -7.69 20.93
C TYR A 61 -63.19 -6.95 19.60
N ARG A 62 -63.02 -5.63 19.68
CA ARG A 62 -62.81 -4.77 18.52
C ARG A 62 -61.41 -5.10 17.96
N SER A 63 -61.37 -6.11 17.09
CA SER A 63 -60.25 -6.39 16.20
C SER A 63 -59.84 -5.09 15.53
N ARG A 64 -58.76 -4.46 16.02
CA ARG A 64 -58.03 -3.47 15.24
C ARG A 64 -57.43 -4.28 14.10
N LYS A 65 -58.15 -4.32 12.97
CA LYS A 65 -57.56 -4.64 11.67
C LYS A 65 -56.43 -3.63 11.48
N THR A 66 -55.21 -3.97 11.90
CA THR A 66 -54.01 -3.30 11.45
C THR A 66 -54.08 -3.42 9.94
N SER A 67 -54.48 -2.32 9.31
CA SER A 67 -54.70 -2.24 7.88
C SER A 67 -53.46 -2.83 7.21
N TRP A 68 -53.63 -3.89 6.43
CA TRP A 68 -52.53 -4.55 5.74
C TRP A 68 -51.72 -3.55 4.89
N LYS A 69 -52.36 -2.44 4.49
CA LYS A 69 -51.73 -1.27 3.86
C LYS A 69 -50.70 -0.57 4.75
N MET A 70 -50.96 -0.48 6.05
CA MET A 70 -50.05 0.13 7.03
C MET A 70 -48.86 -0.78 7.31
N PHE A 71 -49.07 -2.10 7.36
CA PHE A 71 -47.97 -3.06 7.44
C PHE A 71 -47.10 -3.05 6.17
N ALA A 72 -47.73 -3.05 4.99
CA ALA A 72 -47.04 -2.96 3.71
C ALA A 72 -46.24 -1.64 3.56
N LEU A 73 -46.77 -0.51 4.04
CA LEU A 73 -46.07 0.77 4.06
C LEU A 73 -44.83 0.76 4.94
N LEU A 74 -44.92 0.17 6.14
CA LEU A 74 -43.77 0.06 7.05
C LEU A 74 -42.67 -0.84 6.48
N VAL A 75 -43.04 -1.95 5.83
CA VAL A 75 -42.08 -2.83 5.15
C VAL A 75 -41.42 -2.09 3.98
N ALA A 76 -42.20 -1.40 3.14
CA ALA A 76 -41.65 -0.63 2.01
C ALA A 76 -40.70 0.49 2.48
N LEU A 77 -41.04 1.18 3.57
CA LEU A 77 -40.19 2.22 4.16
C LEU A 77 -38.89 1.62 4.71
N ALA A 78 -38.94 0.48 5.40
CA ALA A 78 -37.74 -0.19 5.91
C ALA A 78 -36.81 -0.64 4.78
N VAL A 79 -37.35 -1.13 3.67
CA VAL A 79 -36.57 -1.49 2.46
C VAL A 79 -35.92 -0.25 1.84
N LEU A 80 -36.66 0.86 1.71
CA LEU A 80 -36.13 2.13 1.20
C LEU A 80 -35.01 2.67 2.07
N VAL A 81 -35.19 2.66 3.39
CA VAL A 81 -34.16 3.07 4.35
C VAL A 81 -32.94 2.16 4.25
N GLY A 82 -33.11 0.84 4.15
CA GLY A 82 -32.02 -0.11 3.93
C GLY A 82 -31.23 0.15 2.64
N LEU A 83 -31.92 0.46 1.53
CA LEU A 83 -31.28 0.81 0.25
C LEU A 83 -30.50 2.12 0.33
N VAL A 84 -31.07 3.15 0.96
CA VAL A 84 -30.39 4.44 1.15
C VAL A 84 -29.16 4.28 2.04
N ILE A 85 -29.27 3.52 3.14
CA ILE A 85 -28.16 3.20 4.03
C ILE A 85 -27.05 2.45 3.28
N ALA A 86 -27.39 1.45 2.47
CA ALA A 86 -26.42 0.70 1.65
C ALA A 86 -25.70 1.57 0.62
N LEU A 87 -26.37 2.59 0.07
CA LEU A 87 -25.77 3.51 -0.91
C LEU A 87 -24.92 4.61 -0.26
N ILE A 88 -25.27 5.05 0.95
CA ILE A 88 -24.62 6.19 1.61
C ILE A 88 -23.46 5.73 2.50
N LEU A 89 -23.63 4.67 3.32
CA LEU A 89 -22.63 4.23 4.31
C LEU A 89 -21.21 4.01 3.74
N PRO A 90 -21.02 3.41 2.54
CA PRO A 90 -19.68 3.22 1.98
C PRO A 90 -18.92 4.53 1.72
N ARG A 91 -19.64 5.66 1.62
CA ARG A 91 -19.06 6.99 1.40
C ARG A 91 -18.73 7.74 2.69
N VAL A 92 -19.24 7.28 3.84
CA VAL A 92 -19.08 7.96 5.13
C VAL A 92 -17.95 7.36 5.96
N SER A 93 -17.61 6.08 5.75
CA SER A 93 -16.51 5.44 6.48
C SER A 93 -15.73 4.42 5.63
N ALA A 94 -14.43 4.65 5.52
CA ALA A 94 -13.49 3.75 4.86
C ALA A 94 -13.44 2.35 5.52
N GLN A 95 -13.78 2.24 6.82
CA GLN A 95 -13.80 0.97 7.55
C GLN A 95 -14.97 0.05 7.16
N ILE A 96 -16.10 0.59 6.69
CA ILE A 96 -17.23 -0.22 6.19
C ILE A 96 -16.99 -0.65 4.74
N ALA A 97 -16.30 0.18 3.95
CA ALA A 97 -15.89 -0.18 2.59
C ALA A 97 -14.90 -1.36 2.55
N THR A 98 -13.98 -1.45 3.53
CA THR A 98 -13.09 -2.62 3.69
C THR A 98 -13.85 -3.87 4.16
N SER A 99 -14.86 -3.73 5.02
CA SER A 99 -15.66 -4.86 5.51
C SER A 99 -16.62 -5.43 4.44
N THR A 100 -17.08 -4.61 3.50
CA THR A 100 -17.93 -5.04 2.36
C THR A 100 -17.13 -5.52 1.14
N GLY A 101 -15.79 -5.49 1.18
CA GLY A 101 -14.92 -5.94 0.08
C GLY A 101 -15.00 -5.09 -1.20
N ALA A 102 -15.77 -3.99 -1.20
CA ALA A 102 -16.07 -3.20 -2.38
C ALA A 102 -14.85 -2.47 -2.99
N ASN A 103 -13.73 -2.41 -2.27
CA ASN A 103 -12.50 -1.70 -2.69
C ASN A 103 -11.22 -2.55 -2.58
N ASN A 104 -11.31 -3.86 -2.37
CA ASN A 104 -10.12 -4.71 -2.45
C ASN A 104 -9.74 -4.89 -3.93
N PRO A 105 -8.57 -4.42 -4.39
CA PRO A 105 -8.18 -4.61 -5.78
C PRO A 105 -7.97 -6.10 -6.05
N THR A 106 -8.57 -6.60 -7.14
CA THR A 106 -8.57 -8.03 -7.53
C THR A 106 -7.87 -8.29 -8.88
N GLY A 107 -7.32 -7.24 -9.50
CA GLY A 107 -6.56 -7.32 -10.74
C GLY A 107 -5.27 -8.12 -10.58
N GLU A 108 -4.68 -8.48 -11.72
CA GLU A 108 -3.46 -9.29 -11.77
C GLU A 108 -2.34 -8.74 -10.89
N ALA A 109 -2.13 -7.42 -10.87
CA ALA A 109 -1.12 -6.80 -10.02
C ALA A 109 -1.37 -7.05 -8.52
N ALA A 110 -2.62 -6.95 -8.08
CA ALA A 110 -2.98 -7.20 -6.68
C ALA A 110 -2.81 -8.68 -6.29
N ASN A 111 -3.17 -9.59 -7.20
CA ASN A 111 -2.98 -11.02 -7.00
C ASN A 111 -1.49 -11.38 -6.87
N VAL A 112 -0.63 -10.80 -7.72
CA VAL A 112 0.82 -11.02 -7.64
C VAL A 112 1.41 -10.39 -6.38
N LEU A 113 0.97 -9.18 -5.99
CA LEU A 113 1.37 -8.53 -4.74
C LEU A 113 1.05 -9.40 -3.51
N GLN A 114 -0.10 -10.06 -3.48
CA GLN A 114 -0.45 -10.97 -2.40
C GLN A 114 0.55 -12.14 -2.28
N SER A 115 1.09 -12.61 -3.40
CA SER A 115 2.09 -13.69 -3.45
C SER A 115 3.51 -13.26 -3.06
N LEU A 116 3.80 -11.96 -2.93
CA LEU A 116 5.12 -11.48 -2.53
C LEU A 116 5.35 -11.73 -1.04
N THR A 117 6.53 -12.27 -0.72
CA THR A 117 6.99 -12.49 0.64
C THR A 117 7.15 -11.16 1.36
N VAL A 118 6.49 -11.05 2.52
CA VAL A 118 6.65 -9.91 3.43
C VAL A 118 7.81 -10.16 4.37
N ARG A 119 8.72 -9.20 4.50
CA ARG A 119 9.84 -9.23 5.44
C ARG A 119 10.21 -7.81 5.84
N ASN A 120 10.75 -7.64 7.05
CA ASN A 120 11.40 -6.39 7.42
C ASN A 120 12.53 -6.05 6.43
N SER A 121 12.78 -4.75 6.24
CA SER A 121 13.87 -4.28 5.39
C SER A 121 15.20 -4.90 5.85
N GLY A 122 16.00 -5.38 4.89
CA GLY A 122 17.32 -5.92 5.16
C GLY A 122 18.35 -4.84 5.49
N SER A 123 19.54 -5.27 5.91
CA SER A 123 20.65 -4.36 6.19
C SER A 123 21.25 -3.80 4.90
N SER A 124 21.54 -2.50 4.90
CA SER A 124 22.32 -1.80 3.88
C SER A 124 23.83 -2.12 3.93
N SER A 125 24.29 -2.88 4.93
CA SER A 125 25.71 -3.20 5.09
C SER A 125 26.28 -3.85 3.83
N GLY A 126 27.45 -3.39 3.40
CA GLY A 126 28.15 -3.90 2.23
C GLY A 126 27.51 -3.52 0.89
N TYR A 127 26.48 -2.66 0.89
CA TYR A 127 25.95 -2.12 -0.35
C TYR A 127 26.98 -1.24 -1.04
N ASP A 128 27.17 -1.50 -2.33
CA ASP A 128 27.86 -0.63 -3.27
C ASP A 128 27.10 -0.72 -4.60
N ARG A 129 26.82 0.44 -5.19
CA ARG A 129 26.08 0.54 -6.45
C ARG A 129 26.82 -0.14 -7.59
N ASP A 130 28.15 -0.13 -7.58
CA ASP A 130 28.96 -0.67 -8.68
C ASP A 130 28.92 -2.20 -8.74
N LEU A 131 28.51 -2.87 -7.65
CA LEU A 131 28.28 -4.33 -7.62
C LEU A 131 27.17 -4.81 -8.56
N PHE A 132 26.38 -3.88 -9.09
CA PHE A 132 25.28 -4.14 -10.02
C PHE A 132 25.68 -4.05 -11.49
N GLY A 133 26.87 -3.54 -11.83
CA GLY A 133 27.36 -3.57 -13.21
C GLY A 133 26.44 -2.91 -14.23
N PHE A 134 25.82 -1.78 -13.87
CA PHE A 134 24.92 -1.07 -14.78
C PHE A 134 25.69 -0.59 -16.02
N ARG A 135 25.13 -0.87 -17.22
CA ARG A 135 25.72 -0.61 -18.55
C ARG A 135 27.01 -1.38 -18.83
N GLN A 136 27.25 -2.49 -18.12
CA GLN A 136 28.40 -3.36 -18.35
C GLN A 136 28.05 -4.62 -19.16
N THR A 137 26.79 -4.79 -19.54
CA THR A 137 26.33 -5.91 -20.37
C THR A 137 25.60 -5.41 -21.61
N ASP A 138 25.57 -6.27 -22.63
CA ASP A 138 24.85 -6.13 -23.89
C ASP A 138 24.02 -7.41 -24.04
N ASP A 139 22.92 -7.48 -23.28
CA ASP A 139 22.14 -8.70 -23.10
C ASP A 139 21.35 -9.09 -24.37
N ASP A 140 21.07 -8.13 -25.26
CA ASP A 140 20.38 -8.38 -26.54
C ASP A 140 21.34 -8.51 -27.74
N GLY A 141 22.63 -8.26 -27.53
CA GLY A 141 23.69 -8.44 -28.52
C GLY A 141 23.65 -7.43 -29.66
N ASN A 142 22.98 -6.29 -29.46
CA ASN A 142 22.81 -5.27 -30.50
C ASN A 142 24.01 -4.29 -30.58
N GLY A 143 24.98 -4.40 -29.66
CA GLY A 143 26.18 -3.55 -29.58
C GLY A 143 25.97 -2.20 -28.89
N CYS A 144 24.78 -1.96 -28.34
CA CYS A 144 24.41 -0.76 -27.59
C CYS A 144 24.44 -1.07 -26.09
N ASP A 145 24.70 -0.04 -25.28
CA ASP A 145 24.52 -0.19 -23.84
C ASP A 145 23.06 0.08 -23.47
N ILE A 146 22.60 -0.56 -22.40
CA ILE A 146 21.20 -0.54 -21.97
C ILE A 146 20.60 0.86 -21.81
N ARG A 147 21.41 1.90 -21.50
CA ARG A 147 20.88 3.27 -21.41
C ARG A 147 20.41 3.74 -22.78
N GLU A 148 21.18 3.49 -23.82
CA GLU A 148 20.82 3.91 -25.17
C GLU A 148 19.59 3.15 -25.68
N ASP A 149 19.45 1.86 -25.34
CA ASP A 149 18.26 1.08 -25.66
C ASP A 149 17.01 1.63 -24.96
N VAL A 150 17.10 1.95 -23.67
CA VAL A 150 15.97 2.52 -22.93
C VAL A 150 15.60 3.91 -23.44
N LEU A 151 16.58 4.75 -23.78
CA LEU A 151 16.32 6.05 -24.40
C LEU A 151 15.61 5.88 -25.76
N ALA A 152 16.07 4.95 -26.60
CA ALA A 152 15.47 4.68 -27.89
C ALA A 152 14.04 4.10 -27.78
N ARG A 153 13.80 3.26 -26.77
CA ARG A 153 12.48 2.65 -26.48
C ARG A 153 11.47 3.67 -25.96
N ASP A 154 11.86 4.51 -25.01
CA ASP A 154 10.94 5.36 -24.25
C ASP A 154 10.74 6.75 -24.87
N MET A 155 11.60 7.17 -25.79
CA MET A 155 11.45 8.44 -26.49
C MET A 155 10.79 8.26 -27.86
N THR A 156 10.15 9.34 -28.30
CA THR A 156 9.68 9.50 -29.68
C THR A 156 10.61 10.44 -30.44
N SER A 157 10.49 10.47 -31.78
CA SER A 157 11.31 11.34 -32.64
C SER A 157 12.82 11.20 -32.41
N VAL A 158 13.26 9.98 -32.12
CA VAL A 158 14.66 9.65 -31.83
C VAL A 158 15.53 9.90 -33.06
N ARG A 159 16.66 10.59 -32.86
CA ARG A 159 17.73 10.72 -33.85
C ARG A 159 19.03 10.31 -33.20
N TYR A 160 19.80 9.48 -33.90
CA TYR A 160 21.10 9.02 -33.42
C TYR A 160 22.21 10.00 -33.78
N LYS A 161 23.32 9.95 -33.05
CA LYS A 161 24.53 10.69 -33.39
C LYS A 161 25.04 10.23 -34.75
N ARG A 162 25.50 11.17 -35.58
CA ARG A 162 26.08 10.86 -36.90
C ARG A 162 27.17 9.80 -36.76
N GLY A 163 27.05 8.70 -37.51
CA GLY A 163 28.00 7.59 -37.50
C GLY A 163 27.82 6.59 -36.35
N SER A 164 26.73 6.65 -35.58
CA SER A 164 26.39 5.68 -34.54
C SER A 164 24.96 5.15 -34.76
N SER A 165 24.76 3.84 -34.56
CA SER A 165 23.44 3.19 -34.52
C SER A 165 22.84 3.13 -33.10
N CYS A 166 23.65 3.40 -32.07
CA CYS A 166 23.24 3.26 -30.67
C CYS A 166 23.01 4.61 -30.00
N GLN A 167 23.93 5.56 -30.17
CA GLN A 167 23.95 6.75 -29.34
C GLN A 167 22.81 7.71 -29.70
N VAL A 168 21.77 7.76 -28.88
CA VAL A 168 20.62 8.67 -29.02
C VAL A 168 21.10 10.11 -28.85
N TYR A 169 20.95 10.92 -29.89
CA TYR A 169 21.37 12.33 -29.89
C TYR A 169 20.23 13.28 -29.55
N THR A 170 19.02 13.04 -30.08
CA THR A 170 17.81 13.79 -29.73
C THR A 170 16.61 12.88 -29.60
N GLY A 171 15.61 13.30 -28.83
CA GLY A 171 14.31 12.62 -28.72
C GLY A 171 13.31 13.46 -27.92
N VAL A 172 12.07 13.01 -27.86
CA VAL A 172 11.02 13.62 -27.03
C VAL A 172 10.49 12.58 -26.05
N LEU A 173 10.69 12.86 -24.76
CA LEU A 173 10.17 12.03 -23.68
C LEU A 173 8.87 12.64 -23.16
N VAL A 174 7.81 11.84 -23.12
CA VAL A 174 6.63 12.14 -22.30
C VAL A 174 6.87 11.44 -20.96
N ASP A 175 7.39 12.19 -19.99
CA ASP A 175 7.90 11.63 -18.75
C ASP A 175 6.76 11.00 -17.92
N PRO A 176 6.83 9.70 -17.61
CA PRO A 176 5.77 9.04 -16.87
C PRO A 176 5.66 9.56 -15.42
N TYR A 177 6.76 10.04 -14.82
CA TYR A 177 6.79 10.38 -13.40
C TYR A 177 6.15 11.72 -13.06
N THR A 178 6.31 12.71 -13.92
CA THR A 178 5.81 14.07 -13.75
C THR A 178 4.70 14.43 -14.75
N GLY A 179 4.56 13.67 -15.83
CA GLY A 179 3.63 13.97 -16.93
C GLY A 179 4.11 15.09 -17.85
N LYS A 180 5.33 15.61 -17.65
CA LYS A 180 5.92 16.67 -18.48
C LYS A 180 6.44 16.11 -19.80
N THR A 181 6.46 16.95 -20.83
CA THR A 181 7.20 16.66 -22.06
C THR A 181 8.60 17.25 -21.97
N ILE A 182 9.62 16.44 -22.23
CA ILE A 182 11.03 16.83 -22.20
C ILE A 182 11.62 16.63 -23.59
N HIS A 183 12.13 17.71 -24.19
CA HIS A 183 12.90 17.65 -25.43
C HIS A 183 14.36 17.33 -25.09
N PHE A 184 14.74 16.08 -25.30
CA PHE A 184 16.09 15.62 -25.08
C PHE A 184 17.00 15.99 -26.26
N HIS A 185 18.11 16.62 -25.93
CA HIS A 185 19.24 16.89 -26.81
C HIS A 185 20.53 16.62 -26.03
N ARG A 186 21.25 15.56 -26.44
CA ARG A 186 22.49 15.15 -25.80
C ARG A 186 23.46 16.33 -25.70
N GLY A 187 23.88 16.62 -24.48
CA GLY A 187 24.74 17.76 -24.16
C GLY A 187 24.47 18.27 -22.75
N VAL A 188 25.23 19.28 -22.34
CA VAL A 188 25.22 19.83 -20.96
C VAL A 188 23.84 20.31 -20.50
N THR A 189 22.99 20.76 -21.42
CA THR A 189 21.71 21.40 -21.09
C THR A 189 20.61 20.40 -20.70
N THR A 190 20.49 19.28 -21.42
CA THR A 190 19.32 18.39 -21.25
C THR A 190 19.68 16.93 -20.95
N SER A 191 20.96 16.54 -21.04
CA SER A 191 21.35 15.17 -20.68
C SER A 191 21.01 14.82 -19.23
N ALA A 192 21.12 15.77 -18.31
CA ALA A 192 20.77 15.57 -16.90
C ALA A 192 19.25 15.58 -16.64
N LEU A 193 18.47 16.18 -17.55
CA LEU A 193 17.01 16.24 -17.45
C LEU A 193 16.36 14.89 -17.72
N VAL A 194 17.03 13.98 -18.44
CA VAL A 194 16.55 12.61 -18.65
C VAL A 194 17.53 11.60 -18.08
N GLN A 195 17.08 10.87 -17.07
CA GLN A 195 17.83 9.79 -16.44
C GLN A 195 17.17 8.44 -16.75
N ILE A 196 17.94 7.37 -16.60
CA ILE A 196 17.37 6.02 -16.60
C ILE A 196 17.21 5.62 -15.15
N ASP A 197 15.96 5.48 -14.72
CA ASP A 197 15.62 5.01 -13.38
C ASP A 197 15.55 3.49 -13.34
N HIS A 198 15.99 2.93 -12.21
CA HIS A 198 15.65 1.59 -11.77
C HIS A 198 14.34 1.68 -10.98
N VAL A 199 13.24 1.24 -11.59
CA VAL A 199 11.88 1.36 -11.04
C VAL A 199 11.79 0.77 -9.63
N VAL A 200 12.42 -0.40 -9.42
CA VAL A 200 12.90 -0.85 -8.11
C VAL A 200 14.37 -0.47 -8.00
N ALA A 201 14.68 0.49 -7.12
CA ALA A 201 16.03 1.03 -6.96
C ALA A 201 17.05 -0.03 -6.54
N LEU A 202 18.31 0.12 -6.94
CA LEU A 202 19.39 -0.86 -6.65
C LEU A 202 19.60 -1.08 -5.15
N HIS A 203 19.56 -0.02 -4.34
CA HIS A 203 19.68 -0.12 -2.88
C HIS A 203 18.41 -0.73 -2.24
N ASN A 204 17.21 -0.38 -2.74
CA ASN A 204 15.98 -1.06 -2.32
C ASN A 204 16.04 -2.57 -2.62
N ALA A 205 16.54 -2.95 -3.79
CA ALA A 205 16.76 -4.34 -4.17
C ALA A 205 17.75 -5.04 -3.23
N TRP A 206 18.84 -4.35 -2.84
CA TRP A 206 19.81 -4.86 -1.86
C TRP A 206 19.12 -5.24 -0.54
N ASN A 207 18.36 -4.31 0.03
CA ASN A 207 17.67 -4.50 1.30
C ASN A 207 16.55 -5.55 1.20
N SER A 208 15.94 -5.71 0.03
CA SER A 208 14.87 -6.68 -0.21
C SER A 208 15.33 -8.08 -0.65
N GLY A 209 16.64 -8.30 -0.85
CA GLY A 209 17.21 -9.65 -1.02
C GLY A 209 18.43 -9.75 -1.95
N ALA A 210 18.73 -8.71 -2.72
CA ALA A 210 19.83 -8.72 -3.69
C ALA A 210 21.23 -8.77 -3.06
N SER A 211 21.35 -8.50 -1.77
CA SER A 211 22.60 -8.67 -1.01
C SER A 211 23.14 -10.11 -1.05
N SER A 212 22.26 -11.10 -1.20
CA SER A 212 22.61 -12.52 -1.29
C SER A 212 22.84 -13.02 -2.72
N TRP A 213 22.65 -12.18 -3.73
CA TRP A 213 22.75 -12.59 -5.12
C TRP A 213 24.19 -12.76 -5.59
N SER A 214 24.36 -13.63 -6.58
CA SER A 214 25.58 -13.66 -7.40
C SER A 214 25.73 -12.36 -8.19
N THR A 215 26.97 -12.03 -8.56
CA THR A 215 27.27 -10.87 -9.42
C THR A 215 26.49 -10.93 -10.73
N ALA A 216 26.43 -12.11 -11.38
CA ALA A 216 25.68 -12.28 -12.62
C ALA A 216 24.19 -11.92 -12.47
N LYS A 217 23.54 -12.30 -11.36
CA LYS A 217 22.13 -11.95 -11.13
C LYS A 217 21.95 -10.46 -10.82
N ARG A 218 22.89 -9.81 -10.13
CA ARG A 218 22.88 -8.34 -9.95
C ARG A 218 23.01 -7.60 -11.28
N TYR A 219 23.87 -8.09 -12.17
CA TYR A 219 24.06 -7.51 -13.51
C TYR A 219 22.80 -7.67 -14.34
N GLN A 220 22.18 -8.85 -14.35
CA GLN A 220 20.88 -9.07 -14.99
C GLN A 220 19.81 -8.13 -14.43
N PHE A 221 19.74 -7.91 -13.13
CA PHE A 221 18.75 -6.99 -12.54
C PHE A 221 18.96 -5.54 -12.95
N ALA A 222 20.21 -5.09 -12.97
CA ALA A 222 20.54 -3.70 -13.25
C ALA A 222 20.38 -3.33 -14.73
N ASN A 223 20.51 -4.31 -15.62
CA ASN A 223 20.46 -4.13 -17.07
C ASN A 223 19.16 -4.66 -17.71
N ASP A 224 18.20 -5.14 -16.92
CA ASP A 224 16.91 -5.61 -17.43
C ASP A 224 16.01 -4.42 -17.84
N PRO A 225 15.64 -4.26 -19.13
CA PRO A 225 14.74 -3.20 -19.58
C PRO A 225 13.41 -3.19 -18.82
N TYR A 226 12.98 -4.31 -18.25
CA TYR A 226 11.75 -4.40 -17.47
C TYR A 226 11.79 -3.60 -16.16
N ASN A 227 12.99 -3.42 -15.57
CA ASN A 227 13.21 -2.58 -14.39
C ASN A 227 13.67 -1.15 -14.75
N LEU A 228 13.81 -0.80 -16.03
CA LEU A 228 14.38 0.47 -16.47
C LEU A 228 13.35 1.37 -17.15
N LEU A 229 13.43 2.68 -16.87
CA LEU A 229 12.62 3.71 -17.51
C LEU A 229 13.42 4.98 -17.76
N ALA A 230 13.25 5.61 -18.94
CA ALA A 230 13.66 6.99 -19.13
C ALA A 230 12.67 7.93 -18.43
N VAL A 231 13.16 8.78 -17.53
CA VAL A 231 12.33 9.65 -16.68
C VAL A 231 12.97 11.03 -16.46
N ASP A 232 12.18 11.97 -15.96
CA ASP A 232 12.66 13.28 -15.48
C ASP A 232 13.74 13.10 -14.40
N GLY A 233 14.88 13.75 -14.61
CA GLY A 233 16.06 13.60 -13.77
C GLY A 233 15.90 14.14 -12.35
N ASN A 234 15.07 15.17 -12.14
CA ASN A 234 14.81 15.70 -10.80
C ASN A 234 13.85 14.79 -10.05
N ALA A 235 12.81 14.28 -10.72
CA ALA A 235 11.90 13.29 -10.13
C ALA A 235 12.64 12.01 -9.73
N ASN A 236 13.62 11.57 -10.54
CA ASN A 236 14.45 10.41 -10.20
C ASN A 236 15.39 10.67 -9.00
N GLN A 237 15.94 11.87 -8.89
CA GLN A 237 16.76 12.26 -7.74
C GLN A 237 15.93 12.37 -6.46
N ASP A 238 14.71 12.92 -6.57
CA ASP A 238 13.73 13.00 -5.48
C ASP A 238 13.30 11.60 -5.00
N LYS A 239 13.10 10.66 -5.94
CA LYS A 239 12.86 9.25 -5.63
C LYS A 239 14.01 8.61 -4.87
N GLY A 240 15.25 8.82 -5.32
CA GLY A 240 16.42 8.18 -4.73
C GLY A 240 16.29 6.64 -4.70
N ASP A 241 16.43 6.07 -3.51
CA ASP A 241 16.32 4.64 -3.20
C ASP A 241 15.00 4.22 -2.57
N ALA A 242 14.01 5.13 -2.53
CA ALA A 242 12.73 4.93 -1.88
C ALA A 242 11.93 3.74 -2.43
N SER A 243 11.22 3.04 -1.54
CA SER A 243 10.16 2.09 -1.91
C SER A 243 8.81 2.79 -2.18
N ALA A 244 7.82 2.02 -2.64
CA ALA A 244 6.50 2.56 -3.03
C ALA A 244 5.70 3.20 -1.88
N ASP A 245 6.05 2.93 -0.62
CA ASP A 245 5.50 3.59 0.57
C ASP A 245 6.13 4.94 0.89
N GLU A 246 7.36 5.18 0.42
CA GLU A 246 8.11 6.41 0.68
C GLU A 246 7.99 7.39 -0.49
N TRP A 247 7.91 6.88 -1.72
CA TRP A 247 7.82 7.71 -2.91
C TRP A 247 6.87 7.14 -3.97
N LEU A 248 6.06 8.03 -4.55
CA LEU A 248 5.21 7.73 -5.70
C LEU A 248 5.29 8.88 -6.72
N PRO A 249 5.21 8.59 -8.03
CA PRO A 249 5.16 9.61 -9.07
C PRO A 249 4.18 10.75 -8.78
N SER A 250 4.59 11.98 -9.04
CA SER A 250 3.71 13.16 -8.92
C SER A 250 2.57 13.11 -9.95
N ASN A 251 2.80 12.49 -11.10
CA ASN A 251 1.78 12.12 -12.07
C ASN A 251 0.88 11.00 -11.52
N LYS A 252 -0.22 11.39 -10.87
CA LYS A 252 -1.19 10.46 -10.25
C LYS A 252 -1.74 9.42 -11.23
N ARG A 253 -1.87 9.76 -12.51
CA ARG A 253 -2.39 8.83 -13.55
C ARG A 253 -1.44 7.66 -13.80
N TYR A 254 -0.16 7.80 -13.50
CA TYR A 254 0.86 6.77 -13.73
C TYR A 254 1.11 5.86 -12.50
N ARG A 255 0.65 6.24 -11.30
CA ARG A 255 0.98 5.53 -10.04
C ARG A 255 0.62 4.05 -10.06
N CYS A 256 -0.51 3.68 -10.66
CA CYS A 256 -0.91 2.29 -10.79
C CYS A 256 0.06 1.48 -11.67
N SER A 257 0.48 2.04 -12.80
CA SER A 257 1.47 1.41 -13.69
C SER A 257 2.84 1.31 -13.02
N TYR A 258 3.24 2.34 -12.27
CA TYR A 258 4.48 2.35 -11.49
C TYR A 258 4.49 1.24 -10.43
N VAL A 259 3.43 1.15 -9.61
CA VAL A 259 3.30 0.10 -8.58
C VAL A 259 3.21 -1.28 -9.21
N ALA A 260 2.44 -1.46 -10.29
CA ALA A 260 2.35 -2.73 -11.00
C ALA A 260 3.72 -3.18 -11.53
N ARG A 261 4.51 -2.27 -12.09
CA ARG A 261 5.88 -2.57 -12.54
C ARG A 261 6.78 -2.97 -11.38
N GLN A 262 6.75 -2.24 -10.25
CA GLN A 262 7.51 -2.63 -9.07
C GLN A 262 7.13 -4.04 -8.57
N ILE A 263 5.84 -4.35 -8.50
CA ILE A 263 5.34 -5.69 -8.13
C ILE A 263 5.89 -6.75 -9.07
N ALA A 264 5.83 -6.51 -10.39
CA ALA A 264 6.31 -7.45 -11.39
C ALA A 264 7.83 -7.67 -11.30
N VAL A 265 8.61 -6.61 -11.13
CA VAL A 265 10.06 -6.70 -10.92
C VAL A 265 10.38 -7.46 -9.65
N LYS A 266 9.74 -7.12 -8.52
CA LYS A 266 9.95 -7.83 -7.25
C LYS A 266 9.59 -9.31 -7.37
N LYS A 267 8.52 -9.64 -8.10
CA LYS A 267 8.15 -11.02 -8.38
C LYS A 267 9.20 -11.73 -9.24
N LYS A 268 9.62 -11.13 -10.36
CA LYS A 268 10.60 -11.70 -11.31
C LYS A 268 11.93 -12.04 -10.64
N TYR A 269 12.37 -11.19 -9.71
CA TYR A 269 13.66 -11.34 -9.06
C TYR A 269 13.61 -11.97 -7.66
N SER A 270 12.41 -12.34 -7.18
CA SER A 270 12.17 -12.85 -5.83
C SER A 270 12.63 -11.91 -4.72
N LEU A 271 12.36 -10.61 -4.89
CA LEU A 271 12.60 -9.59 -3.87
C LEU A 271 11.41 -9.55 -2.89
N THR A 272 11.69 -9.28 -1.61
CA THR A 272 10.67 -9.10 -0.59
C THR A 272 10.06 -7.68 -0.62
N VAL A 273 8.91 -7.54 0.02
CA VAL A 273 8.31 -6.23 0.35
C VAL A 273 8.21 -6.08 1.87
N THR A 274 8.24 -4.85 2.38
CA THR A 274 7.87 -4.59 3.78
C THR A 274 6.35 -4.55 3.92
N GLU A 275 5.85 -4.61 5.16
CA GLU A 275 4.40 -4.48 5.40
C GLU A 275 3.88 -3.08 4.99
N SER A 276 4.67 -2.03 5.24
CA SER A 276 4.35 -0.66 4.83
C SER A 276 4.31 -0.53 3.31
N GLU A 277 5.30 -1.07 2.61
CA GLU A 277 5.36 -1.08 1.14
C GLU A 277 4.17 -1.85 0.55
N LYS A 278 3.88 -3.06 1.05
CA LYS A 278 2.74 -3.86 0.59
C LYS A 278 1.41 -3.13 0.78
N THR A 279 1.24 -2.46 1.93
CA THR A 279 0.05 -1.65 2.22
C THR A 279 -0.07 -0.46 1.28
N ALA A 280 1.02 0.26 1.02
CA ALA A 280 1.01 1.40 0.09
C ALA A 280 0.73 0.96 -1.36
N MET A 281 1.30 -0.16 -1.80
CA MET A 281 1.01 -0.74 -3.10
C MET A 281 -0.47 -1.15 -3.20
N MET A 282 -1.02 -1.83 -2.19
CA MET A 282 -2.44 -2.22 -2.15
C MET A 282 -3.37 -0.99 -2.17
N THR A 283 -3.03 0.04 -1.40
CA THR A 283 -3.77 1.30 -1.35
C THR A 283 -3.76 1.99 -2.71
N THR A 284 -2.60 2.03 -3.38
CA THR A 284 -2.51 2.59 -4.73
C THR A 284 -3.38 1.80 -5.71
N LEU A 285 -3.33 0.47 -5.66
CA LEU A 285 -4.11 -0.41 -6.53
C LEU A 285 -5.63 -0.33 -6.29
N SER A 286 -6.08 0.05 -5.09
CA SER A 286 -7.53 0.26 -4.83
C SER A 286 -8.16 1.31 -5.74
N SER A 287 -7.36 2.26 -6.26
CA SER A 287 -7.81 3.27 -7.24
C SER A 287 -7.88 2.77 -8.68
N CYS A 288 -7.37 1.56 -8.93
CA CYS A 288 -7.28 0.92 -10.25
C CYS A 288 -7.40 -0.61 -10.10
N PRO A 289 -8.57 -1.10 -9.66
CA PRO A 289 -8.73 -2.48 -9.17
C PRO A 289 -8.50 -3.56 -10.24
N ALA A 290 -8.51 -3.22 -11.53
CA ALA A 290 -8.25 -4.12 -12.65
C ALA A 290 -6.82 -4.01 -13.23
N GLN A 291 -5.89 -3.33 -12.54
CA GLN A 291 -4.53 -3.10 -13.02
C GLN A 291 -3.81 -4.42 -13.35
N LYS A 292 -3.31 -4.53 -14.58
CA LYS A 292 -2.48 -5.63 -15.06
C LYS A 292 -1.00 -5.39 -14.76
N LEU A 293 -0.21 -6.45 -14.77
CA LEU A 293 1.24 -6.29 -14.85
C LEU A 293 1.64 -5.82 -16.26
N PRO A 294 2.74 -5.05 -16.41
CA PRO A 294 3.22 -4.60 -17.71
C PRO A 294 3.93 -5.70 -18.49
#